data_AF-A0A9E2J8D8-F1
#
_entry.id   AF-A0A9E2J8D8-F1
#
_cell.length_a   1.000
_cell.length_b   1.000
_cell.length_c   1.000
_cell.angle_alpha   90.00
_cell.angle_beta   90.00
_cell.angle_gamma   90.00
#
_symmetry.space_group_name_H-M   'P 1'
#
loop_
_entity.id
_entity.type
_entity.pdbx_description
1 polymer ?
#
loop_
_entity_poly.entity_id
_entity_poly.type
_entity_poly.pdbx_seq_one_letter_code
_entity_poly.pdbx_strand_id
1 'polypeptide(L)'
;MSSVQIKSKKERLSFFVNPELSNKVNQISKQTKLTVSEIARKALINYIDEIEKEKIEKELEAGYKANYDYYLKSQSEWKYADKE
;
A
#
# COMPACT_ATOMS: atom_id res chain seq x y z
N MET A 1 -8.41 -19.71 -27.12
CA MET A 1 -7.42 -19.33 -26.08
C MET A 1 -7.98 -19.73 -24.74
N SER A 2 -7.43 -20.79 -24.14
CA SER A 2 -7.93 -21.35 -22.88
C SER A 2 -7.64 -20.38 -21.74
N SER A 3 -8.69 -19.84 -21.14
CA SER A 3 -8.59 -18.99 -19.96
C SER A 3 -8.03 -19.81 -18.81
N VAL A 4 -6.79 -19.54 -18.42
CA VAL A 4 -6.16 -20.13 -17.23
C VAL A 4 -6.95 -19.62 -16.03
N GLN A 5 -7.93 -20.40 -15.60
CA GLN A 5 -8.59 -20.21 -14.32
C GLN A 5 -7.56 -20.51 -13.23
N ILE A 6 -6.82 -19.48 -12.81
CA ILE A 6 -5.98 -19.53 -11.62
C ILE A 6 -6.93 -19.71 -10.45
N LYS A 7 -7.23 -20.97 -10.10
CA LYS A 7 -7.89 -21.32 -8.84
C LYS A 7 -6.94 -20.88 -7.73
N SER A 8 -7.10 -19.65 -7.24
CA SER A 8 -6.34 -19.18 -6.08
C SER A 8 -6.61 -20.15 -4.93
N LYS A 9 -5.58 -20.93 -4.57
CA LYS A 9 -5.68 -21.93 -3.52
C LYS A 9 -5.76 -21.12 -2.21
N LYS A 10 -6.87 -21.24 -1.48
CA LYS A 10 -7.00 -20.56 -0.19
C LYS A 10 -5.99 -21.18 0.78
N GLU A 11 -4.97 -20.43 1.16
CA GLU A 11 -4.01 -20.83 2.18
C GLU A 11 -4.55 -20.49 3.57
N ARG A 12 -4.34 -21.40 4.53
CA ARG A 12 -4.77 -21.22 5.92
C ARG A 12 -3.58 -20.77 6.75
N LEU A 13 -3.60 -19.51 7.18
CA LEU A 13 -2.68 -18.96 8.17
C LEU A 13 -3.25 -19.17 9.58
N SER A 14 -2.45 -19.72 10.48
CA SER A 14 -2.77 -19.82 11.91
C SER A 14 -1.78 -18.98 12.68
N PHE A 15 -2.27 -17.97 13.40
CA PHE A 15 -1.45 -17.05 14.18
C PHE A 15 -2.14 -16.77 15.51
N PHE A 16 -1.34 -16.48 16.53
CA PHE A 16 -1.84 -16.10 17.84
C PHE A 16 -2.09 -14.60 17.86
N VAL A 17 -3.22 -14.20 18.43
CA VAL A 17 -3.60 -12.79 18.58
C VAL A 17 -3.97 -12.51 20.02
N ASN A 18 -3.67 -11.29 20.46
CA ASN A 18 -4.06 -10.82 21.77
C ASN A 18 -5.59 -10.90 21.94
N PRO A 19 -6.07 -11.26 23.14
CA PRO A 19 -7.50 -11.43 23.40
C PRO A 19 -8.30 -10.14 23.12
N GLU A 20 -7.72 -8.97 23.39
CA GLU A 20 -8.34 -7.67 23.06
C GLU A 20 -8.59 -7.50 21.55
N LEU A 21 -7.61 -7.88 20.73
CA LEU A 21 -7.70 -7.79 19.29
C LEU A 21 -8.76 -8.77 18.76
N SER A 22 -8.77 -9.99 19.30
CA SER A 22 -9.79 -11.00 18.97
C SER A 22 -11.20 -10.49 19.29
N ASN A 23 -11.39 -9.88 20.46
CA ASN A 23 -12.67 -9.31 20.87
C ASN A 23 -13.12 -8.17 19.93
N LYS A 24 -12.22 -7.26 19.57
CA LYS A 24 -12.52 -6.19 18.61
C LYS A 24 -12.89 -6.73 17.24
N VAL A 25 -12.14 -7.71 16.72
CA VAL A 25 -12.43 -8.34 15.42
C VAL A 25 -13.77 -9.07 15.45
N ASN A 26 -14.10 -9.75 16.55
CA ASN A 26 -15.41 -10.39 16.73
C ASN A 26 -16.57 -9.38 16.80
N GLN A 27 -16.38 -8.22 17.44
CA GLN A 27 -17.37 -7.15 17.45
C GLN A 27 -17.61 -6.59 16.04
N ILE A 28 -16.53 -6.28 15.31
CA ILE A 28 -16.60 -5.80 13.92
C ILE A 28 -17.26 -6.85 13.02
N SER A 29 -16.94 -8.13 13.21
CA SER A 29 -17.57 -9.25 12.49
C SER A 29 -19.08 -9.27 12.70
N LYS A 30 -19.55 -9.09 13.94
CA LYS A 30 -20.99 -9.01 14.25
C LYS A 30 -21.67 -7.80 13.59
N GLN A 31 -21.01 -6.64 13.58
CA GLN A 31 -21.56 -5.41 13.01
C GLN A 31 -21.63 -5.45 11.48
N THR A 32 -20.57 -5.94 10.84
CA THR A 32 -20.42 -5.92 9.37
C THR A 32 -20.91 -7.19 8.68
N LYS A 33 -21.30 -8.22 9.46
CA LYS A 33 -21.63 -9.57 8.98
C LYS A 33 -20.52 -10.25 8.18
N LEU A 34 -19.29 -9.76 8.31
CA LEU A 34 -18.10 -10.35 7.67
C LEU A 34 -17.49 -11.41 8.58
N THR A 35 -16.89 -12.43 7.98
CA THR A 35 -16.13 -13.43 8.72
C THR A 35 -14.81 -12.86 9.20
N VAL A 36 -14.28 -13.40 10.30
CA VAL A 36 -12.96 -13.04 10.85
C VAL A 36 -11.87 -13.15 9.77
N SER A 37 -11.95 -14.16 8.89
CA SER A 37 -10.99 -14.35 7.80
C SER A 37 -11.08 -13.27 6.72
N GLU A 38 -12.26 -12.73 6.43
CA GLU A 38 -12.41 -11.61 5.49
C GLU A 38 -11.88 -10.31 6.09
N ILE A 39 -12.13 -10.09 7.38
CA ILE A 39 -11.59 -8.93 8.11
C ILE A 39 -10.07 -9.00 8.13
N ALA A 40 -9.50 -10.17 8.46
CA ALA A 40 -8.06 -10.38 8.45
C ALA A 40 -7.47 -10.18 7.05
N ARG A 41 -8.14 -10.69 5.99
CA ARG A 41 -7.69 -10.48 4.61
C ARG A 41 -7.65 -9.01 4.24
N LYS A 42 -8.70 -8.24 4.55
CA LYS A 42 -8.73 -6.79 4.28
C LYS A 42 -7.65 -6.05 5.07
N ALA A 43 -7.47 -6.39 6.35
CA ALA A 43 -6.43 -5.79 7.18
C ALA A 43 -5.02 -6.05 6.64
N LEU A 44 -4.75 -7.29 6.20
CA LEU A 44 -3.46 -7.65 5.60
C LEU A 44 -3.21 -6.93 4.28
N ILE A 45 -4.22 -6.83 3.41
CA ILE A 45 -4.10 -6.08 2.14
C ILE A 45 -3.80 -4.61 2.45
N ASN A 46 -4.61 -3.98 3.31
CA ASN A 46 -4.41 -2.58 3.66
C ASN A 46 -3.01 -2.32 4.25
N TYR A 47 -2.52 -3.22 5.10
CA TYR A 47 -1.18 -3.08 5.69
C TYR A 47 -0.05 -3.25 4.66
N ILE A 48 -0.21 -4.16 3.69
CA ILE A 48 0.73 -4.30 2.58
C ILE A 48 0.71 -3.02 1.72
N ASP A 49 -0.48 -2.51 1.40
CA ASP A 49 -0.64 -1.29 0.62
C ASP A 49 -0.01 -0.07 1.33
N GLU A 50 -0.14 0.02 2.65
CA GLU A 50 0.53 1.06 3.47
C GLU A 50 2.05 0.96 3.36
N ILE A 51 2.62 -0.24 3.47
CA ILE A 51 4.08 -0.47 3.32
C ILE A 51 4.54 -0.11 1.91
N GLU A 52 3.80 -0.53 0.88
CA GLU A 52 4.14 -0.22 -0.51
C GLU A 52 4.07 1.29 -0.77
N LYS A 53 3.07 1.96 -0.22
CA LYS A 53 2.94 3.41 -0.31
C LYS A 53 4.12 4.12 0.35
N GLU A 54 4.48 3.74 1.59
CA GLU A 54 5.64 4.31 2.27
C GLU A 54 6.94 4.08 1.48
N LYS A 55 7.08 2.91 0.84
CA LYS A 55 8.24 2.61 0.01
C LYS A 55 8.29 3.50 -1.23
N ILE A 56 7.17 3.66 -1.93
CA ILE A 56 7.05 4.53 -3.11
C ILE A 56 7.33 5.99 -2.72
N GLU A 57 6.81 6.46 -1.58
CA GLU A 57 7.06 7.82 -1.09
C GLU A 57 8.56 8.04 -0.80
N LYS A 58 9.24 7.07 -0.18
CA LYS A 58 10.69 7.12 0.05
C LYS A 58 11.50 7.09 -1.26
N GLU A 59 11.09 6.28 -2.22
CA GLU A 59 11.74 6.22 -3.54
C GLU A 59 11.53 7.52 -4.32
N LEU A 60 10.34 8.12 -4.26
CA LEU A 60 10.04 9.44 -4.81
C LEU A 60 10.89 10.51 -4.15
N GLU A 61 10.96 10.55 -2.82
CA GLU A 61 11.77 11.53 -2.07
C GLU A 61 13.26 11.40 -2.45
N ALA A 62 13.78 10.17 -2.52
CA ALA A 62 15.14 9.91 -2.95
C ALA A 62 15.38 10.34 -4.41
N GLY A 63 14.45 10.06 -5.32
CA GLY A 63 14.51 10.48 -6.72
C GLY A 63 14.46 12.00 -6.89
N TYR A 64 13.56 12.69 -6.20
CA TYR A 64 13.48 14.15 -6.20
C TYR A 64 14.76 14.78 -5.64
N LYS A 65 15.34 14.21 -4.58
CA LYS A 65 16.58 14.69 -3.99
C LYS A 65 17.79 14.44 -4.89
N ALA A 66 17.86 13.29 -5.55
CA ALA A 66 18.93 12.96 -6.50
C ALA A 66 18.87 13.84 -7.75
N ASN A 67 17.66 14.19 -8.20
CA ASN A 67 17.46 15.03 -9.38
C ASN A 67 17.36 16.53 -9.03
N TYR A 68 17.53 16.92 -7.77
CA TYR A 68 17.39 18.29 -7.31
C TYR A 68 18.29 19.25 -8.10
N ASP A 69 19.57 18.91 -8.24
CA ASP A 69 20.56 19.73 -8.97
C ASP A 69 20.24 19.81 -10.47
N TYR A 70 19.72 18.73 -11.05
CA TYR A 70 19.26 18.70 -12.45
C TYR A 70 18.03 19.62 -12.65
N TYR A 71 17.03 19.52 -11.77
CA TYR A 71 15.85 20.37 -11.81
C TYR A 71 16.18 21.84 -11.55
N LEU A 72 17.10 22.15 -10.64
CA LEU A 72 17.57 23.52 -10.38
C LEU A 72 18.25 24.13 -11.61
N LYS A 73 19.11 23.36 -12.27
CA LYS A 73 19.79 23.78 -13.49
C LYS A 73 18.78 24.03 -14.61
N SER A 74 17.87 23.09 -14.89
CA SER A 74 16.83 23.28 -15.89
C SER A 74 15.91 24.46 -15.57
N GLN A 75 15.51 24.65 -14.31
CA GLN A 75 14.68 25.80 -13.93
C GLN A 75 15.40 27.15 -14.11
N SER A 76 16.73 27.18 -13.90
CA SER A 76 17.55 28.38 -14.16
C SER A 76 17.70 28.70 -15.65
N GLU A 77 17.82 27.67 -16.49
CA GLU A 77 17.92 27.80 -17.95
C GLU A 77 16.58 28.23 -18.58
N TRP A 78 15.46 27.72 -18.07
CA TRP A 78 14.12 28.08 -18.57
C TRP A 78 13.63 29.45 -18.08
N LYS A 79 14.18 29.97 -16.97
CA LYS A 79 13.90 31.33 -16.47
C LYS A 79 14.27 32.43 -17.47
N TYR A 80 15.12 32.13 -18.44
CA TYR A 80 15.47 33.03 -19.54
C TYR A 80 14.48 32.96 -20.71
N ALA A 81 13.86 31.81 -20.95
CA ALA A 81 12.88 31.62 -22.03
C ALA A 81 11.50 32.19 -21.68
N ASP A 82 11.16 32.27 -20.39
CA ASP A 82 9.87 32.79 -19.89
C ASP A 82 9.82 34.34 -19.80
N LYS A 83 10.89 35.02 -20.22
CA LYS A 83 11.05 36.49 -20.18
C LYS A 83 11.13 37.14 -21.57
N GLU A 84 11.02 36.36 -22.65
CA GLU A 84 10.73 36.86 -24.02
C GLU A 84 9.22 36.83 -24.27
#